data_AF-A0A1A8MIU8-F1
#
_entry.id   AF-A0A1A8MIU8-F1
#
_cell.length_a   1.000
_cell.length_b   1.000
_cell.length_c   1.000
_cell.angle_alpha   90.00
_cell.angle_beta   90.00
_cell.angle_gamma   90.00
#
_symmetry.space_group_name_H-M   'P 1'
#
loop_
_entity.id
_entity.type
_entity.pdbx_description
1 polymer ?
#
loop_
_entity_poly.entity_id
_entity_poly.type
_entity_poly.pdbx_seq_one_letter_code
_entity_poly.pdbx_strand_id
1 'polypeptide(L)'
;DILPIFAYSHHVGKSVTGGYVYRGCESPNLNGLYIFGDFMSGRLMALEEDKSSGIWKERSVCMGDATTCSFPGLINHHHKFIISFAEDEAGELYFLATSYPSATSPSGTVFKFMDPSR
;
A
#
# COMPACT_ATOMS: atom_id res chain seq x y z
N ASP A 1 -10.71 14.09 23.31
CA ASP A 1 -9.98 13.81 22.06
C ASP A 1 -9.48 12.39 22.05
N ILE A 2 -9.65 11.69 20.93
CA ILE A 2 -9.12 10.34 20.72
C ILE A 2 -7.82 10.50 19.94
N LEU A 3 -6.71 10.01 20.50
CA LEU A 3 -5.41 10.07 19.85
C LEU A 3 -5.37 9.15 18.61
N PRO A 4 -4.53 9.45 17.60
CA PRO A 4 -4.34 8.55 16.47
C PRO A 4 -3.76 7.21 16.94
N ILE A 5 -4.21 6.12 16.32
CA ILE A 5 -3.70 4.76 16.55
C ILE A 5 -2.23 4.65 16.13
N PHE A 6 -1.84 5.38 15.09
CA PHE A 6 -0.48 5.44 14.58
C PHE A 6 -0.18 6.83 14.01
N ALA A 7 1.03 7.32 14.23
CA ALA A 7 1.54 8.56 13.64
C ALA A 7 3.04 8.42 13.37
N TYR A 8 3.51 9.04 12.28
CA TYR A 8 4.92 9.05 11.92
C TYR A 8 5.39 10.48 11.62
N SER A 9 6.69 10.71 11.72
CA SER A 9 7.28 12.03 11.53
C SER A 9 7.11 12.54 10.09
N HIS A 10 6.90 13.85 9.94
CA HIS A 10 6.90 14.52 8.63
C HIS A 10 8.28 14.50 7.92
N HIS A 11 9.32 14.01 8.57
CA HIS A 11 10.60 13.71 7.94
C HIS A 11 10.57 12.40 7.14
N VAL A 12 9.67 11.47 7.48
CA VAL A 12 9.51 10.16 6.83
C VAL A 12 8.55 10.22 5.64
N GLY A 13 7.42 10.91 5.80
CA GLY A 13 6.44 11.18 4.74
C GLY A 13 5.75 12.53 4.97
N LYS A 14 4.71 12.87 4.22
CA LYS A 14 4.03 14.17 4.34
C LYS A 14 2.53 14.08 4.48
N SER A 15 1.89 13.10 3.84
CA SER A 15 0.44 13.03 3.76
C SER A 15 0.02 11.63 3.38
N VAL A 16 -0.69 10.97 4.30
CA VAL A 16 -1.36 9.69 4.03
C VAL A 16 -2.53 9.97 3.09
N THR A 17 -2.52 9.33 1.92
CA THR A 17 -3.62 9.41 0.95
C THR A 17 -4.84 8.63 1.43
N GLY A 18 -4.60 7.50 2.08
CA GLY A 18 -5.61 6.57 2.55
C GLY A 18 -5.04 5.17 2.67
N GLY A 19 -5.90 4.20 2.99
CA GLY A 19 -5.53 2.81 3.09
C GLY A 19 -6.73 1.90 3.24
N TYR A 20 -6.50 0.60 3.06
CA TYR A 20 -7.50 -0.46 3.13
C TYR A 20 -6.93 -1.67 3.88
N VAL A 21 -7.81 -2.41 4.54
CA VAL A 21 -7.45 -3.72 5.10
C VAL A 21 -7.55 -4.75 3.98
N TYR A 22 -6.44 -5.42 3.67
CA TYR A 22 -6.42 -6.45 2.64
C TYR A 22 -7.16 -7.70 3.12
N ARG A 23 -8.12 -8.18 2.30
CA ARG A 23 -8.95 -9.36 2.57
C ARG A 23 -8.97 -10.38 1.43
N GLY A 24 -8.16 -10.15 0.40
CA GLY A 24 -8.05 -11.00 -0.77
C GLY A 24 -7.48 -12.38 -0.45
N CYS A 25 -7.72 -13.29 -1.38
CA CYS A 25 -7.28 -14.68 -1.29
C CYS A 25 -5.95 -14.93 -2.02
N GLU A 26 -5.55 -14.04 -2.94
CA GLU A 26 -4.36 -14.27 -3.75
C GLU A 26 -3.06 -14.12 -2.95
N SER A 27 -3.02 -13.20 -1.98
CA SER A 27 -1.83 -12.85 -1.18
C SER A 27 -2.06 -13.05 0.33
N PRO A 28 -2.01 -14.29 0.85
CA PRO A 28 -2.30 -14.59 2.26
C PRO A 28 -1.40 -13.84 3.26
N ASN A 29 -0.16 -13.51 2.88
CA ASN A 29 0.78 -12.78 3.72
C ASN A 29 0.38 -11.33 4.01
N LEU A 30 -0.56 -10.79 3.23
CA LEU A 30 -1.14 -9.45 3.40
C LEU A 30 -2.47 -9.48 4.16
N ASN A 31 -3.06 -10.66 4.37
CA ASN A 31 -4.40 -10.78 4.95
C ASN A 31 -4.48 -10.19 6.37
N GLY A 32 -5.41 -9.26 6.56
CA GLY A 32 -5.64 -8.57 7.82
C GLY A 32 -4.74 -7.36 8.07
N LEU A 33 -3.77 -7.09 7.19
CA LEU A 33 -2.95 -5.88 7.29
C LEU A 33 -3.73 -4.66 6.78
N TYR A 34 -3.67 -3.55 7.52
CA TYR A 34 -4.12 -2.25 7.05
C TYR A 34 -3.01 -1.62 6.20
N ILE A 35 -3.13 -1.69 4.88
CA ILE A 35 -2.15 -1.15 3.93
C ILE A 35 -2.53 0.29 3.59
N PHE A 36 -1.58 1.21 3.71
CA PHE A 36 -1.78 2.63 3.45
C PHE A 36 -0.58 3.23 2.71
N GLY A 37 -0.82 4.34 2.02
CA GLY A 37 0.17 4.99 1.15
C GLY A 37 0.35 6.47 1.50
N ASP A 38 1.58 6.94 1.36
CA ASP A 38 1.92 8.36 1.50
C ASP A 38 2.10 9.02 0.12
N PHE A 39 1.39 10.12 -0.11
CA PHE A 39 1.32 10.81 -1.39
C PHE A 39 2.69 11.35 -1.86
N MET A 40 3.47 11.95 -0.96
CA MET A 40 4.70 12.67 -1.34
C MET A 40 5.93 11.76 -1.41
N SER A 41 6.00 10.75 -0.55
CA SER A 41 7.11 9.78 -0.56
C SER A 41 6.87 8.64 -1.53
N GLY A 42 5.60 8.32 -1.84
CA GLY A 42 5.23 7.11 -2.58
C GLY A 42 5.43 5.84 -1.76
N ARG A 43 5.65 5.95 -0.44
CA ARG A 43 5.90 4.80 0.40
C ARG A 43 4.59 4.09 0.73
N LEU A 44 4.57 2.79 0.51
CA LEU A 44 3.55 1.88 1.02
C LEU A 44 3.97 1.34 2.37
N MET A 45 3.03 1.31 3.31
CA MET A 45 3.21 0.88 4.69
C MET A 45 2.03 0.00 5.08
N ALA A 46 2.22 -0.87 6.06
CA ALA A 46 1.14 -1.65 6.64
C ALA A 46 1.10 -1.43 8.14
N LEU A 47 -0.09 -1.46 8.74
CA LEU A 47 -0.26 -1.66 10.17
C LEU A 47 -0.82 -3.05 10.41
N GLU A 48 -0.29 -3.70 11.43
CA GLU A 48 -0.75 -4.98 11.93
C GLU A 48 -1.25 -4.81 13.36
N GLU A 49 -2.48 -5.28 13.60
CA GLU A 49 -3.07 -5.29 14.93
C GLU A 49 -2.70 -6.58 15.66
N ASP A 50 -2.08 -6.46 16.82
CA ASP A 50 -2.00 -7.55 17.77
C ASP A 50 -3.35 -7.71 18.47
N LYS A 51 -4.16 -8.68 18.01
CA LYS A 51 -5.51 -8.95 18.53
C LYS A 51 -5.56 -9.28 20.02
N SER A 52 -4.44 -9.69 20.62
CA SER A 52 -4.39 -10.01 22.05
C SER A 52 -4.23 -8.77 22.92
N SER A 53 -3.50 -7.77 22.43
CA SER A 53 -3.19 -6.53 23.16
C SER A 53 -3.93 -5.30 22.64
N GLY A 54 -4.53 -5.37 21.44
CA GLY A 54 -5.12 -4.24 20.72
C GLY A 54 -4.10 -3.22 20.22
N ILE A 55 -2.80 -3.54 20.28
CA ILE A 55 -1.72 -2.64 19.89
C ILE A 55 -1.45 -2.79 18.39
N TRP A 56 -1.42 -1.66 17.69
CA TRP A 56 -1.08 -1.59 16.29
C TRP A 56 0.42 -1.34 16.10
N LYS A 57 1.05 -2.09 15.20
CA LYS A 57 2.48 -1.96 14.88
C LYS A 57 2.67 -1.72 13.39
N GLU A 58 3.64 -0.88 13.05
CA GLU A 58 4.05 -0.69 11.65
C GLU A 58 4.75 -1.97 11.15
N ARG A 59 4.32 -2.44 9.99
CA ARG A 59 4.98 -3.46 9.19
C ARG A 59 5.42 -2.82 7.87
N SER A 60 6.71 -2.89 7.58
CA SER A 60 7.23 -2.37 6.31
C SER A 60 6.71 -3.21 5.14
N VAL A 61 6.02 -2.57 4.19
CA VAL A 61 5.68 -3.18 2.91
C VAL A 61 6.80 -2.85 1.94
N CYS A 62 7.56 -3.88 1.55
CA CYS A 62 8.65 -3.75 0.59
C CYS A 62 8.19 -4.26 -0.77
N MET A 63 8.52 -3.52 -1.83
CA MET A 63 8.44 -4.06 -3.18
C MET A 63 9.55 -5.12 -3.35
N GLY A 64 9.23 -6.24 -4.00
CA GLY A 64 10.23 -7.27 -4.30
C GLY A 64 11.39 -6.73 -5.14
N ASP A 65 12.55 -7.37 -5.07
CA ASP A 65 13.65 -7.05 -5.99
C ASP A 65 13.37 -7.60 -7.41
N ALA A 66 14.21 -7.24 -8.37
CA ALA A 66 14.04 -7.66 -9.76
C ALA A 66 14.06 -9.19 -9.90
N THR A 67 14.84 -9.90 -9.08
CA THR A 67 14.92 -11.36 -9.08
C THR A 67 13.64 -12.01 -8.57
N THR A 68 13.07 -11.48 -7.48
CA THR A 68 11.84 -11.96 -6.85
C THR A 68 10.64 -11.69 -7.76
N CYS A 69 10.63 -10.56 -8.46
CA CYS A 69 9.55 -10.23 -9.40
C CYS A 69 9.72 -10.85 -10.80
N SER A 70 10.88 -11.45 -11.12
CA SER A 70 11.16 -12.00 -12.47
C SER A 70 10.20 -13.12 -12.87
N PHE A 71 9.74 -13.92 -11.90
CA PHE A 71 8.70 -14.92 -12.08
C PHE A 71 7.60 -14.61 -11.05
N PRO A 72 6.33 -14.40 -11.44
CA PRO A 72 5.71 -14.60 -12.75
C PRO A 72 5.82 -13.41 -13.73
N GLY A 73 6.75 -12.48 -13.53
CA GLY A 73 6.91 -11.29 -14.38
C GLY A 73 6.18 -10.06 -13.82
N LEU A 74 6.34 -9.83 -12.52
CA LEU A 74 5.77 -8.70 -11.79
C LEU A 74 6.63 -7.45 -11.97
N ILE A 75 6.01 -6.30 -11.74
CA ILE A 75 6.70 -5.01 -11.68
C ILE A 75 7.01 -4.65 -10.23
N ASN A 76 8.24 -4.20 -10.00
CA ASN A 76 8.72 -3.78 -8.67
C ASN A 76 8.84 -2.25 -8.51
N HIS A 77 8.39 -1.49 -9.50
CA HIS A 77 8.39 -0.04 -9.48
C HIS A 77 7.00 0.49 -9.83
N HIS A 78 6.62 1.59 -9.21
CA HIS A 78 5.35 2.26 -9.46
C HIS A 78 5.58 3.77 -9.52
N HIS A 79 4.55 4.51 -9.93
CA HIS A 79 4.63 5.97 -9.91
C HIS A 79 4.63 6.51 -8.48
N LYS A 80 5.35 7.62 -8.27
CA LYS A 80 5.59 8.18 -6.95
C LYS A 80 4.32 8.63 -6.22
N PHE A 81 3.36 9.25 -6.91
CA PHE A 81 2.22 9.88 -6.25
C PHE A 81 1.05 8.91 -6.16
N ILE A 82 0.86 8.28 -5.00
CA ILE A 82 -0.29 7.41 -4.71
C ILE A 82 -1.51 8.29 -4.43
N ILE A 83 -2.54 8.18 -5.25
CA ILE A 83 -3.71 9.08 -5.24
C ILE A 83 -4.98 8.44 -4.67
N SER A 84 -5.10 7.12 -4.70
CA SER A 84 -6.23 6.41 -4.11
C SER A 84 -5.96 4.90 -4.02
N PHE A 85 -6.85 4.20 -3.32
CA PHE A 85 -6.89 2.74 -3.20
C PHE A 85 -8.25 2.22 -3.68
N ALA A 86 -8.29 0.98 -4.15
CA ALA A 86 -9.49 0.31 -4.59
C ALA A 86 -9.42 -1.18 -4.27
N GLU A 87 -10.57 -1.81 -4.11
CA GLU A 87 -10.73 -3.24 -3.85
C GLU A 87 -11.65 -3.82 -4.93
N ASP A 88 -11.39 -5.05 -5.39
CA ASP A 88 -12.31 -5.76 -6.28
C ASP A 88 -13.30 -6.65 -5.50
N GLU A 89 -14.20 -7.35 -6.19
CA GLU A 89 -15.18 -8.24 -5.52
C GLU A 89 -14.56 -9.47 -4.85
N ALA A 90 -13.32 -9.83 -5.20
CA ALA A 90 -12.59 -10.92 -4.57
C ALA A 90 -11.80 -10.47 -3.33
N GLY A 91 -11.81 -9.17 -3.02
CA GLY A 91 -11.08 -8.55 -1.92
C GLY A 91 -9.61 -8.24 -2.24
N GLU A 92 -9.22 -8.35 -3.52
CA GLU A 92 -7.87 -8.01 -3.95
C GLU A 92 -7.69 -6.50 -3.97
N LEU A 93 -6.53 -6.06 -3.50
CA LEU A 93 -6.24 -4.64 -3.33
C LEU A 93 -5.50 -4.07 -4.53
N TYR A 94 -5.90 -2.86 -4.88
CA TYR A 94 -5.33 -2.04 -5.92
C TYR A 94 -4.99 -0.66 -5.37
N PHE A 95 -4.02 -0.01 -5.99
CA PHE A 95 -3.74 1.39 -5.75
C PHE A 95 -3.57 2.14 -7.06
N LEU A 96 -3.96 3.40 -7.04
CA LEU A 96 -3.86 4.31 -8.17
C LEU A 96 -2.68 5.24 -7.93
N ALA A 97 -1.82 5.39 -8.93
CA ALA A 97 -0.69 6.30 -8.84
C ALA A 97 -0.44 7.07 -10.14
N THR A 98 0.16 8.25 -10.02
CA THR A 98 0.54 9.11 -11.15
C THR A 98 1.99 9.57 -11.02
N SER A 99 2.65 9.81 -12.16
CA SER A 99 3.97 10.43 -12.22
C SER A 99 3.91 11.95 -12.10
N TYR A 100 2.75 12.55 -12.39
CA TYR A 100 2.54 13.99 -12.37
C TYR A 100 1.27 14.36 -11.59
N PRO A 101 1.40 14.94 -10.39
CA PRO A 101 0.27 15.21 -9.51
C PRO A 101 -0.44 16.52 -9.92
N SER A 102 -1.18 16.46 -11.02
CA SER A 102 -1.98 17.58 -11.50
C SER A 102 -3.43 17.17 -11.72
N ALA A 103 -4.36 18.02 -11.29
CA ALA A 103 -5.78 17.88 -11.57
C ALA A 103 -6.12 17.94 -13.07
N THR A 104 -5.20 18.46 -13.89
CA THR A 104 -5.35 18.51 -15.35
C THR A 104 -4.70 17.35 -16.08
N SER A 105 -3.94 16.49 -15.38
CA SER A 105 -3.34 15.31 -15.99
C SER A 105 -4.41 14.26 -16.23
N PRO A 106 -4.70 13.86 -17.48
CA PRO A 106 -5.74 12.88 -17.77
C PRO A 106 -5.28 11.44 -17.56
N SER A 107 -4.00 11.23 -17.22
CA SER A 107 -3.39 9.91 -17.12
C SER A 107 -2.94 9.56 -15.70
N GLY A 108 -3.08 8.27 -15.38
CA GLY A 108 -2.61 7.61 -14.19
C GLY A 108 -2.60 6.09 -14.44
N THR A 109 -2.03 5.35 -13.50
CA THR A 109 -1.88 3.89 -13.62
C THR A 109 -2.50 3.23 -12.40
N VAL A 110 -3.23 2.14 -12.63
CA VAL A 110 -3.77 1.28 -11.59
C VAL A 110 -2.82 0.09 -11.41
N PHE A 111 -2.42 -0.17 -10.19
CA PHE A 111 -1.53 -1.26 -9.81
C PHE A 111 -2.26 -2.23 -8.90
N LYS A 112 -2.08 -3.54 -9.10
CA LYS A 112 -2.58 -4.60 -8.23
C LYS A 112 -1.48 -5.02 -7.24
N PHE A 113 -1.83 -5.22 -5.97
CA PHE A 113 -0.93 -5.86 -5.02
C PHE A 113 -0.82 -7.35 -5.30
N MET A 114 0.41 -7.85 -5.44
CA MET A 114 0.69 -9.25 -5.73
C MET A 114 1.83 -9.74 -4.85
N ASP A 115 1.64 -10.90 -4.22
CA ASP A 115 2.69 -11.61 -3.51
C ASP A 115 3.49 -12.49 -4.49
N PRO A 116 4.81 -12.24 -4.68
CA PRO A 116 5.65 -13.00 -5.59
C PRO A 116 5.98 -14.43 -5.10
N SER A 117 5.62 -14.79 -3.87
CA SER A 117 5.90 -16.13 -3.32
C SER A 117 4.96 -17.24 -3.84
N ARG A 118 3.98 -16.91 -4.70
CA ARG A 118 3.13 -17.85 -5.43
C ARG A 118 3.50 -17.90 -6.91
#